data_AF-A0A139DPC5-F1
#
_entry.id   AF-A0A139DPC5-F1
#
_cell.length_a   1.000
_cell.length_b   1.000
_cell.length_c   1.000
_cell.angle_alpha   90.00
_cell.angle_beta   90.00
_cell.angle_gamma   90.00
#
_symmetry.space_group_name_H-M   'P 1'
#
loop_
_entity.id
_entity.type
_entity.pdbx_description
1 polymer ?
#
loop_
_entity_poly.entity_id
_entity_poly.type
_entity_poly.pdbx_seq_one_letter_code
_entity_poly.pdbx_strand_id
1 'polypeptide(L)'
;MNHATVVITEKPRTFACMAPLLSEHLGTPLYAITTYYLGLYEFRYPRGLSLTDYPITIDPQWKERQVPSPSVWYSQDGSVTEPCPIEAVDLLKNASTIIFACDPDHSGAVAFDVLLQNALGDGHWREPRPAMHMTVINEAGIRSTLKKTGSTSDDWFTRLRNAGQAKKFFDYNFNANALALFGEAMRKAGCPDTQATISKYGLQLLYSLRDQPASDSADLLVRMANWQGTGRYAPTRLGSVVSMTGILDDLKARNLMQSDRNQVSLSETGRRFLTLLHPDCRDPDLPARLHAWMASWPDSKPAMARYLRTFFGKQKRFA
;
A
#
# COMPACT_ATOMS: atom_id res chain seq x y z
N MET A 1 -21.84 20.72 13.18
CA MET A 1 -21.02 21.40 12.15
C MET A 1 -21.79 21.31 10.84
N ASN A 2 -22.82 22.15 10.65
CA ASN A 2 -23.61 22.07 9.43
C ASN A 2 -22.88 22.84 8.32
N HIS A 3 -22.70 22.21 7.15
CA HIS A 3 -22.12 22.80 5.93
C HIS A 3 -20.59 22.94 5.86
N ALA A 4 -19.83 21.97 6.40
CA ALA A 4 -18.37 21.94 6.23
C ALA A 4 -17.94 21.17 4.97
N THR A 5 -16.91 21.67 4.29
CA THR A 5 -16.20 20.91 3.25
C THR A 5 -14.96 20.24 3.85
N VAL A 6 -14.80 18.94 3.57
CA VAL A 6 -13.68 18.13 4.04
C VAL A 6 -12.84 17.68 2.85
N VAL A 7 -11.56 18.03 2.86
CA VAL A 7 -10.59 17.65 1.82
C VAL A 7 -9.71 16.52 2.35
N ILE A 8 -9.74 15.36 1.71
CA ILE A 8 -8.85 14.26 2.06
C ILE A 8 -7.59 14.37 1.21
N THR A 9 -6.43 14.56 1.84
CA THR A 9 -5.13 14.67 1.18
C THR A 9 -4.06 13.85 1.92
N GLU A 10 -2.85 13.74 1.38
CA GLU A 10 -1.81 12.92 2.01
C GLU A 10 -0.99 13.66 3.06
N LYS A 11 -0.70 14.94 2.84
CA LYS A 11 0.26 15.71 3.63
C LYS A 11 -0.33 17.06 4.04
N PRO A 12 -0.06 17.56 5.26
CA PRO A 12 -0.51 18.88 5.70
C PRO A 12 -0.04 20.00 4.76
N ARG A 13 1.20 19.90 4.25
CA ARG A 13 1.74 20.84 3.28
C ARG A 13 0.93 20.92 1.99
N THR A 14 0.43 19.78 1.49
CA THR A 14 -0.42 19.76 0.29
C THR A 14 -1.71 20.52 0.55
N PHE A 15 -2.34 20.31 1.71
CA PHE A 15 -3.52 21.08 2.12
C PHE A 15 -3.21 22.58 2.24
N ALA A 16 -2.09 22.96 2.87
CA ALA A 16 -1.68 24.36 2.99
C ALA A 16 -1.52 25.07 1.65
N CYS A 17 -1.05 24.37 0.61
CA CYS A 17 -1.00 24.94 -0.75
C CYS A 17 -2.39 25.11 -1.39
N MET A 18 -3.36 24.25 -1.06
CA MET A 18 -4.71 24.29 -1.65
C MET A 18 -5.66 25.22 -0.88
N ALA A 19 -5.48 25.36 0.43
CA ALA A 19 -6.42 26.03 1.33
C ALA A 19 -6.79 27.47 0.92
N PRO A 20 -5.86 28.35 0.48
CA PRO A 20 -6.23 29.68 0.01
C PRO A 20 -7.20 29.65 -1.17
N LEU A 21 -6.92 28.79 -2.15
CA LEU A 21 -7.67 28.69 -3.40
C LEU A 21 -9.03 28.00 -3.21
N LEU A 22 -9.07 27.00 -2.33
CA LEU A 22 -10.31 26.32 -1.95
C LEU A 22 -11.22 27.24 -1.13
N SER A 23 -10.66 28.06 -0.23
CA SER A 23 -11.44 29.01 0.57
C SER A 23 -12.08 30.09 -0.32
N GLU A 24 -11.34 30.60 -1.32
CA GLU A 24 -11.86 31.51 -2.36
C GLU A 24 -13.01 30.88 -3.15
N HIS A 25 -12.91 29.58 -3.48
CA HIS A 25 -13.84 28.91 -4.38
C HIS A 25 -15.11 28.38 -3.72
N LEU A 26 -15.02 27.86 -2.48
CA LEU A 26 -16.09 27.06 -1.86
C LEU A 26 -16.97 27.85 -0.90
N GLY A 27 -16.45 28.91 -0.27
CA GLY A 27 -17.22 29.75 0.67
C GLY A 27 -17.76 29.03 1.92
N THR A 28 -17.28 27.82 2.22
CA THR A 28 -17.66 27.02 3.41
C THR A 28 -16.48 26.83 4.35
N PRO A 29 -16.70 26.56 5.65
CA PRO A 29 -15.65 26.09 6.55
C PRO A 29 -14.90 24.91 5.94
N LEU A 30 -13.58 25.02 5.90
CA LEU A 30 -12.71 24.08 5.20
C LEU A 30 -11.88 23.28 6.19
N TYR A 31 -12.04 21.97 6.15
CA TYR A 31 -11.24 21.03 6.91
C TYR A 31 -10.44 20.15 5.96
N ALA A 32 -9.35 19.59 6.45
CA ALA A 32 -8.66 18.51 5.77
C ALA A 32 -8.41 17.32 6.69
N ILE A 33 -8.40 16.13 6.09
CA ILE A 33 -7.95 14.90 6.72
C ILE A 33 -6.70 14.46 5.97
N THR A 34 -5.57 14.39 6.67
CA THR A 34 -4.28 13.95 6.12
C THR A 34 -4.06 12.46 6.34
N THR A 35 -3.86 11.71 5.26
CA THR A 35 -3.71 10.25 5.28
C THR A 35 -2.27 9.75 5.45
N TYR A 36 -1.29 10.66 5.48
CA TYR A 36 0.15 10.39 5.65
C TYR A 36 0.71 9.34 4.68
N TYR A 37 0.24 9.33 3.42
CA TYR A 37 0.59 8.38 2.35
C TYR A 37 0.14 6.92 2.58
N LEU A 38 0.20 6.44 3.81
CA LEU A 38 -0.08 5.06 4.16
C LEU A 38 -1.54 4.80 4.55
N GLY A 39 -2.38 5.83 4.65
CA GLY A 39 -3.76 5.77 5.14
C GLY A 39 -3.90 5.95 6.66
N LEU A 40 -5.12 6.16 7.14
CA LEU A 40 -5.44 6.19 8.59
C LEU A 40 -5.81 4.81 9.15
N TYR A 41 -5.87 3.80 8.29
CA TYR A 41 -6.20 2.43 8.65
C TYR A 41 -5.09 1.49 8.20
N GLU A 42 -4.87 0.46 8.99
CA GLU A 42 -3.97 -0.64 8.70
C GLU A 42 -4.66 -1.99 8.84
N PHE A 43 -4.00 -3.04 8.38
CA PHE A 43 -4.58 -4.37 8.40
C PHE A 43 -4.77 -4.89 9.83
N ARG A 44 -5.98 -5.36 10.10
CA ARG A 44 -6.31 -6.22 11.23
C ARG A 44 -6.18 -7.67 10.78
N TYR A 45 -5.01 -8.26 10.99
CA TYR A 45 -4.80 -9.68 10.68
C TYR A 45 -5.65 -10.58 11.60
N PRO A 46 -6.11 -11.74 11.11
CA PRO A 46 -6.89 -12.67 11.93
C PRO A 46 -6.04 -13.21 13.08
N ARG A 47 -6.70 -13.49 14.22
CA ARG A 47 -6.08 -14.04 15.42
C ARG A 47 -6.77 -15.36 15.79
N GLY A 48 -6.07 -16.21 16.54
CA GLY A 48 -6.63 -17.47 17.04
C GLY A 48 -6.75 -18.58 15.99
N LEU A 49 -6.16 -18.41 14.81
CA LEU A 49 -6.09 -19.46 13.79
C LEU A 49 -4.97 -20.45 14.11
N SER A 50 -5.26 -21.74 13.92
CA SER A 50 -4.28 -22.82 13.92
C SER A 50 -3.55 -22.90 12.58
N LEU A 51 -2.44 -23.65 12.51
CA LEU A 51 -1.76 -23.94 11.23
C LEU A 51 -2.68 -24.68 10.23
N THR A 52 -3.70 -25.40 10.71
CA THR A 52 -4.63 -26.13 9.85
C THR A 52 -5.53 -25.21 9.04
N ASP A 53 -5.81 -24.00 9.54
CA ASP A 53 -6.66 -22.99 8.89
C ASP A 53 -5.99 -22.31 7.68
N TYR A 54 -4.66 -22.36 7.59
CA TYR A 54 -3.90 -21.78 6.48
C TYR A 54 -3.83 -22.75 5.27
N PRO A 55 -3.78 -22.24 4.01
CA PRO A 55 -3.76 -20.84 3.66
C PRO A 55 -5.15 -20.20 3.66
N ILE A 56 -5.22 -18.97 4.16
CA ILE A 56 -6.44 -18.17 4.15
C ILE A 56 -6.51 -17.27 2.92
N THR A 57 -7.73 -17.01 2.47
CA THR A 57 -8.04 -16.03 1.41
C THR A 57 -9.35 -15.36 1.74
N ILE A 58 -9.27 -14.26 2.48
CA ILE A 58 -10.42 -13.50 2.99
C ILE A 58 -10.29 -12.02 2.62
N ASP A 59 -11.38 -11.27 2.74
CA ASP A 59 -11.35 -9.83 2.49
C ASP A 59 -10.58 -9.08 3.58
N PRO A 60 -9.76 -8.06 3.22
CA PRO A 60 -9.00 -7.27 4.18
C PRO A 60 -9.87 -6.71 5.28
N GLN A 61 -9.42 -6.88 6.51
CA GLN A 61 -10.00 -6.27 7.69
C GLN A 61 -9.14 -5.10 8.14
N TRP A 62 -9.76 -4.06 8.68
CA TRP A 62 -9.09 -2.81 9.02
C TRP A 62 -9.15 -2.56 10.53
N LYS A 63 -8.13 -1.88 11.02
CA LYS A 63 -8.12 -1.19 12.31
C LYS A 63 -7.51 0.17 12.11
N GLU A 64 -7.88 1.10 12.98
CA GLU A 64 -7.25 2.41 13.02
C GLU A 64 -5.73 2.26 13.24
N ARG A 65 -4.97 3.06 12.49
CA ARG A 65 -3.53 3.15 12.67
C ARG A 65 -3.22 4.20 13.73
N GLN A 66 -2.28 3.87 14.61
CA GLN A 66 -1.66 4.85 15.48
C GLN A 66 -0.80 5.82 14.65
N VAL A 67 -1.25 7.06 14.53
CA VAL A 67 -0.52 8.13 13.84
C VAL A 67 0.13 9.07 14.88
N PRO A 68 1.33 9.60 14.61
CA PRO A 68 2.07 10.41 15.58
C PRO A 68 1.48 11.81 15.81
N SER A 69 0.57 12.26 14.94
CA SER A 69 -0.09 13.56 15.04
C SER A 69 -1.57 13.46 14.65
N PRO A 70 -2.41 14.40 15.12
CA PRO A 70 -3.82 14.43 14.72
C PRO A 70 -3.94 14.59 13.20
N SER A 71 -4.86 13.84 12.60
CA SER A 71 -5.02 13.77 11.14
C SER A 71 -5.90 14.90 10.58
N VAL A 72 -6.57 15.67 11.44
CA VAL A 72 -7.53 16.70 11.03
C VAL A 72 -6.90 18.08 11.12
N TRP A 73 -7.12 18.88 10.09
CA TRP A 73 -6.65 20.26 9.95
C TRP A 73 -7.84 21.16 9.64
N TYR A 74 -7.77 22.41 10.07
CA TYR A 74 -8.76 23.43 9.76
C TYR A 74 -8.10 24.56 8.99
N SER A 75 -8.85 25.20 8.10
CA SER A 75 -8.44 26.44 7.46
C SER A 75 -9.40 27.57 7.78
N GLN A 76 -8.83 28.69 8.19
CA GLN A 76 -9.51 29.95 8.40
C GLN A 76 -8.94 30.98 7.44
N ASP A 77 -9.79 31.58 6.60
CA ASP A 77 -9.42 32.62 5.64
C ASP A 77 -8.22 32.24 4.75
N GLY A 78 -8.19 30.97 4.30
CA GLY A 78 -7.12 30.44 3.45
C GLY A 78 -5.84 30.04 4.19
N SER A 79 -5.71 30.34 5.47
CA SER A 79 -4.57 29.93 6.29
C SER A 79 -4.89 28.62 7.02
N VAL A 80 -3.94 27.68 7.04
CA VAL A 80 -4.09 26.41 7.77
C VAL A 80 -3.68 26.62 9.23
N THR A 81 -4.54 26.20 10.15
CA THR A 81 -4.28 26.26 11.59
C THR A 81 -3.53 25.03 12.08
N GLU A 82 -3.20 25.00 13.37
CA GLU A 82 -2.76 23.80 14.06
C GLU A 82 -3.77 22.63 13.91
N PRO A 83 -3.32 21.38 14.09
CA PRO A 83 -4.20 20.22 14.03
C PRO A 83 -5.40 20.35 14.96
N CYS A 84 -6.58 20.00 14.44
CA CYS A 84 -7.82 20.08 15.17
C CYS A 84 -8.04 18.78 15.98
N PRO A 85 -8.48 18.85 17.25
CA PRO A 85 -8.75 17.66 18.07
C PRO A 85 -10.06 16.94 17.70
N ILE A 86 -10.61 17.21 16.50
CA ILE A 86 -11.82 16.54 16.01
C ILE A 86 -11.42 15.20 15.40
N GLU A 87 -12.20 14.17 15.70
CA GLU A 87 -12.03 12.85 15.09
C GLU A 87 -12.43 12.86 13.61
N ALA A 88 -11.60 12.24 12.77
CA ALA A 88 -11.82 12.21 11.32
C ALA A 88 -13.19 11.60 10.94
N VAL A 89 -13.63 10.58 11.69
CA VAL A 89 -14.92 9.91 11.48
C VAL A 89 -16.09 10.86 11.76
N ASP A 90 -16.04 11.61 12.86
CA ASP A 90 -17.10 12.55 13.23
C ASP A 90 -17.17 13.70 12.23
N LEU A 91 -16.01 14.19 11.79
CA LEU A 91 -15.94 15.21 10.75
C LEU A 91 -16.58 14.72 9.44
N LEU A 92 -16.27 13.50 8.99
CA LEU A 92 -16.80 12.94 7.74
C LEU A 92 -18.32 12.72 7.79
N LYS A 93 -18.86 12.25 8.92
CA LYS A 93 -20.31 12.04 9.09
C LYS A 93 -21.12 13.33 9.03
N ASN A 94 -20.51 14.46 9.38
CA ASN A 94 -21.16 15.77 9.42
C ASN A 94 -20.79 16.66 8.21
N ALA A 95 -19.93 16.17 7.31
CA ALA A 95 -19.50 16.92 6.13
C ALA A 95 -20.64 17.07 5.12
N SER A 96 -20.80 18.27 4.56
CA SER A 96 -21.69 18.46 3.41
C SER A 96 -21.01 18.06 2.10
N THR A 97 -19.69 18.25 2.04
CA THR A 97 -18.89 17.95 0.85
C THR A 97 -17.63 17.23 1.30
N ILE A 98 -17.30 16.12 0.64
CA ILE A 98 -16.04 15.40 0.85
C ILE A 98 -15.30 15.34 -0.47
N ILE A 99 -14.09 15.88 -0.51
CA ILE A 99 -13.28 16.01 -1.73
C ILE A 99 -12.08 15.06 -1.65
N PHE A 100 -11.88 14.25 -2.68
CA PHE A 100 -10.64 13.51 -2.87
C PHE A 100 -9.54 14.45 -3.42
N ALA A 101 -8.42 14.57 -2.71
CA ALA A 101 -7.25 15.36 -3.12
C ALA A 101 -5.92 14.71 -2.67
N CYS A 102 -5.86 13.37 -2.68
CA CYS A 102 -4.60 12.63 -2.56
C CYS A 102 -3.87 12.58 -3.90
N ASP A 103 -2.65 12.04 -3.90
CA ASP A 103 -1.92 11.75 -5.14
C ASP A 103 -2.80 10.87 -6.06
N PRO A 104 -2.80 11.13 -7.39
CA PRO A 104 -3.66 10.42 -8.34
C PRO A 104 -3.09 9.04 -8.68
N ASP A 105 -2.89 8.23 -7.65
CA ASP A 105 -2.44 6.84 -7.74
C ASP A 105 -3.38 5.88 -6.99
N HIS A 106 -3.08 4.59 -7.09
CA HIS A 106 -3.89 3.56 -6.47
C HIS A 106 -3.77 3.52 -4.94
N SER A 107 -2.71 4.09 -4.36
CA SER A 107 -2.50 4.17 -2.91
C SER A 107 -3.37 5.26 -2.29
N GLY A 108 -3.37 6.45 -2.90
CA GLY A 108 -4.21 7.57 -2.49
C GLY A 108 -5.69 7.23 -2.64
N ALA A 109 -6.09 6.69 -3.79
CA ALA A 109 -7.48 6.32 -4.06
C ALA A 109 -8.02 5.26 -3.07
N VAL A 110 -7.24 4.23 -2.74
CA VAL A 110 -7.70 3.22 -1.77
C VAL A 110 -7.63 3.70 -0.32
N ALA A 111 -6.69 4.58 0.03
CA ALA A 111 -6.65 5.19 1.36
C ALA A 111 -7.90 6.04 1.62
N PHE A 112 -8.35 6.80 0.61
CA PHE A 112 -9.62 7.52 0.63
C PHE A 112 -10.81 6.56 0.76
N ASP A 113 -10.87 5.53 -0.07
CA ASP A 113 -11.96 4.54 -0.08
C ASP A 113 -12.11 3.84 1.27
N VAL A 114 -11.01 3.39 1.87
CA VAL A 114 -11.00 2.72 3.18
C VAL A 114 -11.40 3.68 4.29
N LEU A 115 -10.95 4.93 4.26
CA LEU A 115 -11.36 5.95 5.23
C LEU A 115 -12.89 6.16 5.18
N LEU A 116 -13.45 6.31 3.98
CA LEU A 116 -14.89 6.49 3.82
C LEU A 116 -15.68 5.25 4.24
N GLN A 117 -15.23 4.05 3.87
CA GLN A 117 -15.88 2.81 4.29
C GLN A 117 -15.98 2.71 5.82
N ASN A 118 -14.90 3.03 6.54
CA ASN A 118 -14.89 2.95 8.00
C ASN A 118 -15.67 4.10 8.66
N ALA A 119 -15.71 5.29 8.05
CA ALA A 119 -16.41 6.45 8.61
C ALA A 119 -17.92 6.47 8.32
N LEU A 120 -18.31 6.10 7.09
CA LEU A 120 -19.67 6.24 6.56
C LEU A 120 -20.39 4.89 6.39
N GLY A 121 -19.67 3.77 6.54
CA GLY A 121 -20.21 2.43 6.41
C GLY A 121 -20.29 1.91 4.97
N ASP A 122 -20.88 0.72 4.83
CA ASP A 122 -21.03 0.07 3.53
C ASP A 122 -21.93 0.87 2.59
N GLY A 123 -21.54 0.94 1.32
CA GLY A 123 -22.29 1.68 0.31
C GLY A 123 -21.88 3.15 0.18
N HIS A 124 -20.84 3.61 0.89
CA HIS A 124 -20.28 4.96 0.74
C HIS A 124 -20.01 5.32 -0.73
N TRP A 125 -19.61 4.34 -1.55
CA TRP A 125 -19.33 4.48 -2.98
C TRP A 125 -20.54 4.82 -3.86
N ARG A 126 -21.78 4.71 -3.36
CA ARG A 126 -23.01 5.00 -4.14
C ARG A 126 -23.18 6.47 -4.44
N GLU A 127 -22.59 7.34 -3.62
CA GLU A 127 -22.63 8.77 -3.78
C GLU A 127 -21.32 9.25 -4.44
N PRO A 128 -21.36 9.74 -5.69
CA PRO A 128 -20.20 10.34 -6.32
C PRO A 128 -19.74 11.58 -5.55
N ARG A 129 -18.44 11.70 -5.35
CA ARG A 129 -17.81 12.81 -4.61
C ARG A 129 -16.88 13.59 -5.53
N PRO A 130 -16.70 14.90 -5.32
CA PRO A 130 -15.69 15.67 -6.06
C PRO A 130 -14.30 15.04 -5.91
N ALA A 131 -13.58 14.94 -7.02
CA ALA A 131 -12.24 14.36 -7.05
C ALA A 131 -11.27 15.25 -7.84
N MET A 132 -10.23 15.73 -7.15
CA MET A 132 -9.18 16.56 -7.71
C MET A 132 -8.08 15.66 -8.29
N HIS A 133 -8.03 15.56 -9.62
CA HIS A 133 -6.94 14.86 -10.31
C HIS A 133 -5.71 15.78 -10.42
N MET A 134 -5.01 15.96 -9.30
CA MET A 134 -3.89 16.89 -9.18
C MET A 134 -2.55 16.21 -9.47
N THR A 135 -1.89 16.58 -10.57
CA THR A 135 -0.54 16.09 -10.92
C THR A 135 0.58 17.04 -10.53
N VAL A 136 0.25 18.30 -10.23
CA VAL A 136 1.20 19.35 -9.84
C VAL A 136 0.63 20.17 -8.70
N ILE A 137 1.41 20.37 -7.63
CA ILE A 137 1.02 21.13 -6.44
C ILE A 137 1.65 22.52 -6.52
N ASN A 138 1.15 23.35 -7.43
CA ASN A 138 1.42 24.79 -7.49
C ASN A 138 0.11 25.54 -7.78
N GLU A 139 0.09 26.86 -7.57
CA GLU A 139 -1.14 27.65 -7.69
C GLU A 139 -1.83 27.46 -9.05
N ALA A 140 -1.09 27.52 -10.16
CA ALA A 140 -1.63 27.33 -11.50
C ALA A 140 -2.26 25.95 -11.70
N GLY A 141 -1.58 24.89 -11.22
CA GLY A 141 -2.06 23.51 -11.26
C GLY A 141 -3.32 23.31 -10.43
N ILE A 142 -3.37 23.88 -9.22
CA ILE A 142 -4.53 23.79 -8.34
C ILE A 142 -5.71 24.55 -8.96
N ARG A 143 -5.52 25.79 -9.43
CA ARG A 143 -6.58 26.56 -10.11
C ARG A 143 -7.11 25.85 -11.36
N SER A 144 -6.23 25.24 -12.14
CA SER A 144 -6.62 24.43 -13.31
C SER A 144 -7.46 23.22 -12.90
N THR A 145 -7.06 22.53 -11.83
CA THR A 145 -7.78 21.37 -11.28
C THR A 145 -9.15 21.76 -10.74
N LEU A 146 -9.26 22.88 -10.01
CA LEU A 146 -10.54 23.37 -9.48
C LEU A 146 -11.56 23.65 -10.59
N LYS A 147 -11.12 24.22 -11.72
CA LYS A 147 -11.98 24.46 -12.90
C LYS A 147 -12.47 23.18 -13.58
N LYS A 148 -11.77 22.06 -13.37
CA LYS A 148 -12.03 20.77 -14.01
C LYS A 148 -12.12 19.66 -12.95
N THR A 149 -12.75 19.97 -11.82
CA THR A 149 -12.93 19.01 -10.74
C THR A 149 -13.71 17.82 -11.28
N GLY A 150 -13.10 16.63 -11.18
CA GLY A 150 -13.74 15.39 -11.59
C GLY A 150 -14.61 14.82 -10.49
N SER A 151 -14.97 13.55 -10.64
CA SER A 151 -15.77 12.80 -9.70
C SER A 151 -15.11 11.47 -9.35
N THR A 152 -15.39 10.94 -8.16
CA THR A 152 -15.04 9.56 -7.79
C THR A 152 -15.76 8.51 -8.64
N SER A 153 -16.74 8.90 -9.45
CA SER A 153 -17.37 8.05 -10.47
C SER A 153 -16.61 8.03 -11.79
N ASP A 154 -15.62 8.90 -12.00
CA ASP A 154 -14.87 8.94 -13.26
C ASP A 154 -14.01 7.68 -13.43
N ASP A 155 -13.76 7.30 -14.69
CA ASP A 155 -12.98 6.12 -15.06
C ASP A 155 -11.56 6.11 -14.49
N TRP A 156 -10.92 7.28 -14.40
CA TRP A 156 -9.57 7.37 -13.85
C TRP A 156 -9.57 7.00 -12.36
N PHE A 157 -10.51 7.55 -11.57
CA PHE A 157 -10.61 7.28 -10.14
C PHE A 157 -11.01 5.84 -9.87
N THR A 158 -12.03 5.34 -10.59
CA THR A 158 -12.51 3.97 -10.46
C THR A 158 -11.40 2.97 -10.74
N ARG A 159 -10.60 3.17 -11.79
CA ARG A 159 -9.43 2.30 -12.08
C ARG A 159 -8.39 2.32 -10.97
N LEU A 160 -8.05 3.50 -10.44
CA LEU A 160 -7.07 3.62 -9.35
C LEU A 160 -7.57 2.96 -8.05
N ARG A 161 -8.83 3.21 -7.68
CA ARG A 161 -9.47 2.57 -6.52
C ARG A 161 -9.46 1.06 -6.66
N ASN A 162 -9.91 0.52 -7.80
CA ASN A 162 -9.95 -0.92 -8.05
C ASN A 162 -8.55 -1.55 -8.01
N ALA A 163 -7.56 -0.90 -8.62
CA ALA A 163 -6.16 -1.32 -8.53
C ALA A 163 -5.65 -1.34 -7.07
N GLY A 164 -6.01 -0.34 -6.28
CA GLY A 164 -5.66 -0.26 -4.87
C GLY A 164 -6.32 -1.37 -4.04
N GLN A 165 -7.61 -1.63 -4.26
CA GLN A 165 -8.35 -2.73 -3.62
C GLN A 165 -7.72 -4.09 -3.92
N ALA A 166 -7.41 -4.35 -5.20
CA ALA A 166 -6.73 -5.58 -5.62
C ALA A 166 -5.40 -5.77 -4.90
N LYS A 167 -4.59 -4.69 -4.83
CA LYS A 167 -3.31 -4.71 -4.14
C LYS A 167 -3.46 -4.95 -2.64
N LYS A 168 -4.43 -4.32 -1.98
CA LYS A 168 -4.70 -4.53 -0.55
C LYS A 168 -5.19 -5.94 -0.27
N PHE A 169 -6.03 -6.52 -1.13
CA PHE A 169 -6.44 -7.92 -1.05
C PHE A 169 -5.24 -8.87 -1.15
N PHE A 170 -4.35 -8.66 -2.12
CA PHE A 170 -3.13 -9.45 -2.25
C PHE A 170 -2.24 -9.31 -1.01
N ASP A 171 -1.92 -8.08 -0.61
CA ASP A 171 -0.99 -7.79 0.47
C ASP A 171 -1.49 -8.32 1.82
N TYR A 172 -2.78 -8.15 2.12
CA TYR A 172 -3.40 -8.68 3.34
C TYR A 172 -3.22 -10.19 3.45
N ASN A 173 -3.64 -10.92 2.42
CA ASN A 173 -3.62 -12.37 2.42
C ASN A 173 -2.19 -12.90 2.32
N PHE A 174 -1.32 -12.29 1.52
CA PHE A 174 0.08 -12.69 1.46
C PHE A 174 0.74 -12.54 2.83
N ASN A 175 0.57 -11.40 3.50
CA ASN A 175 1.22 -11.15 4.78
C ASN A 175 0.70 -12.09 5.88
N ALA A 176 -0.61 -12.33 5.95
CA ALA A 176 -1.19 -13.25 6.94
C ALA A 176 -0.67 -14.68 6.75
N ASN A 177 -0.65 -15.17 5.51
CA ASN A 177 -0.13 -16.51 5.20
C ASN A 177 1.40 -16.61 5.39
N ALA A 178 2.16 -15.59 4.97
CA ALA A 178 3.61 -15.54 5.12
C ALA A 178 4.03 -15.54 6.59
N LEU A 179 3.36 -14.76 7.44
CA LEU A 179 3.63 -14.76 8.88
C LEU A 179 3.46 -16.17 9.48
N ALA A 180 2.39 -16.87 9.12
CA ALA A 180 2.11 -18.21 9.64
C ALA A 180 3.04 -19.29 9.06
N LEU A 181 3.27 -19.28 7.74
CA LEU A 181 3.90 -20.39 7.02
C LEU A 181 5.38 -20.19 6.71
N PHE A 182 5.87 -18.95 6.65
CA PHE A 182 7.30 -18.66 6.51
C PHE A 182 7.97 -18.34 7.84
N GLY A 183 7.22 -17.89 8.86
CA GLY A 183 7.79 -17.52 10.15
C GLY A 183 8.60 -18.66 10.79
N GLU A 184 8.11 -19.90 10.73
CA GLU A 184 8.84 -21.07 11.24
C GLU A 184 10.10 -21.37 10.43
N ALA A 185 10.02 -21.31 9.10
CA ALA A 185 11.19 -21.49 8.23
C ALA A 185 12.26 -20.41 8.49
N MET A 186 11.86 -19.15 8.72
CA MET A 186 12.78 -18.07 9.08
C MET A 186 13.46 -18.32 10.43
N ARG A 187 12.71 -18.74 11.46
CA ARG A 187 13.28 -19.10 12.77
C ARG A 187 14.25 -20.28 12.66
N LYS A 188 13.85 -21.35 11.95
CA LYS A 188 14.70 -22.51 11.66
C LYS A 188 15.96 -22.14 10.88
N ALA A 189 15.92 -21.08 10.06
CA ALA A 189 17.09 -20.55 9.36
C ALA A 189 18.03 -19.73 10.25
N GLY A 190 17.57 -19.29 11.43
CA GLY A 190 18.34 -18.45 12.36
C GLY A 190 17.95 -16.97 12.36
N CYS A 191 16.81 -16.59 11.75
CA CYS A 191 16.29 -15.22 11.89
C CYS A 191 15.74 -14.98 13.31
N PRO A 192 15.93 -13.78 13.88
CA PRO A 192 15.34 -13.42 15.16
C PRO A 192 13.80 -13.53 15.14
N ASP A 193 13.20 -14.04 16.21
CA ASP A 193 11.75 -14.25 16.33
C ASP A 193 10.94 -12.99 16.06
N THR A 194 11.40 -11.84 16.57
CA THR A 194 10.76 -10.53 16.38
C THR A 194 10.79 -10.03 14.94
N GLN A 195 11.56 -10.69 14.07
CA GLN A 195 11.77 -10.30 12.68
C GLN A 195 11.45 -11.43 11.68
N ALA A 196 10.79 -12.50 12.12
CA ALA A 196 10.42 -13.66 11.31
C ALA A 196 9.26 -13.37 10.33
N THR A 197 9.42 -12.34 9.50
CA THR A 197 8.50 -11.92 8.44
C THR A 197 9.27 -11.55 7.18
N ILE A 198 8.65 -11.81 6.03
CA ILE A 198 9.21 -11.43 4.73
C ILE A 198 8.12 -10.89 3.81
N SER A 199 8.44 -9.81 3.08
CA SER A 199 7.54 -9.27 2.07
C SER A 199 7.61 -10.10 0.78
N LYS A 200 6.52 -10.09 0.01
CA LYS A 200 6.46 -10.78 -1.30
C LYS A 200 7.63 -10.42 -2.22
N TYR A 201 8.03 -9.15 -2.23
CA TYR A 201 9.12 -8.66 -3.08
C TYR A 201 10.49 -8.96 -2.48
N GLY A 202 10.64 -8.89 -1.16
CA GLY A 202 11.86 -9.33 -0.49
C GLY A 202 12.16 -10.80 -0.78
N LEU A 203 11.14 -11.66 -0.76
CA LEU A 203 11.29 -13.08 -1.11
C LEU A 203 11.79 -13.28 -2.55
N GLN A 204 11.18 -12.61 -3.53
CA GLN A 204 11.61 -12.74 -4.93
C GLN A 204 13.02 -12.18 -5.15
N LEU A 205 13.39 -11.10 -4.45
CA LEU A 205 14.74 -10.57 -4.47
C LEU A 205 15.76 -11.58 -3.93
N LEU A 206 15.49 -12.23 -2.79
CA LEU A 206 16.36 -13.29 -2.26
C LEU A 206 16.56 -14.43 -3.27
N TYR A 207 15.49 -14.91 -3.90
CA TYR A 207 15.61 -15.93 -4.95
C TYR A 207 16.45 -15.47 -6.14
N SER A 208 16.39 -14.19 -6.52
CA SER A 208 17.23 -13.67 -7.59
C SER A 208 18.71 -13.58 -7.23
N LEU A 209 19.05 -13.55 -5.94
CA LEU A 209 20.42 -13.52 -5.45
C LEU A 209 21.01 -14.91 -5.21
N ARG A 210 20.19 -15.96 -5.16
CA ARG A 210 20.60 -17.32 -4.75
C ARG A 210 21.79 -17.87 -5.53
N ASP A 211 21.77 -17.64 -6.84
CA ASP A 211 22.72 -18.21 -7.78
C ASP A 211 23.51 -17.10 -8.50
N GLN A 212 23.65 -15.93 -7.88
CA GLN A 212 24.32 -14.75 -8.45
C GLN A 212 25.54 -14.35 -7.62
N PRO A 213 26.59 -13.80 -8.26
CA PRO A 213 27.67 -13.16 -7.52
C PRO A 213 27.14 -11.96 -6.72
N ALA A 214 27.93 -11.53 -5.74
CA ALA A 214 27.63 -10.31 -5.01
C ALA A 214 27.49 -9.13 -5.99
N SER A 215 26.52 -8.25 -5.73
CA SER A 215 26.17 -7.13 -6.60
C SER A 215 26.24 -5.82 -5.83
N ASP A 216 26.58 -4.73 -6.50
CA ASP A 216 26.49 -3.41 -5.89
C ASP A 216 25.03 -3.06 -5.53
N SER A 217 24.85 -2.28 -4.46
CA SER A 217 23.50 -1.89 -4.01
C SER A 217 22.76 -1.06 -5.07
N ALA A 218 23.46 -0.19 -5.81
CA ALA A 218 22.87 0.60 -6.89
C ALA A 218 22.45 -0.30 -8.07
N ASP A 219 23.28 -1.29 -8.43
CA ASP A 219 22.94 -2.26 -9.47
C ASP A 219 21.71 -3.10 -9.10
N LEU A 220 21.56 -3.45 -7.82
CA LEU A 220 20.35 -4.13 -7.33
C LEU A 220 19.12 -3.23 -7.44
N LEU A 221 19.23 -1.94 -7.11
CA LEU A 221 18.12 -1.00 -7.27
C LEU A 221 17.74 -0.83 -8.76
N VAL A 222 18.72 -0.76 -9.66
CA VAL A 222 18.49 -0.73 -11.12
C VAL A 222 17.80 -2.01 -11.59
N ARG A 223 18.22 -3.18 -11.07
CA ARG A 223 17.60 -4.48 -11.37
C ARG A 223 16.16 -4.55 -10.85
N MET A 224 15.90 -4.05 -9.64
CA MET A 224 14.54 -3.97 -9.08
C MET A 224 13.66 -3.00 -9.88
N ALA A 225 14.22 -1.89 -10.36
CA ALA A 225 13.53 -0.92 -11.21
C ALA A 225 13.12 -1.51 -12.57
N ASN A 226 13.99 -2.34 -13.15
CA ASN A 226 13.83 -2.95 -14.48
C ASN A 226 13.62 -4.47 -14.40
N TRP A 227 12.85 -4.93 -13.40
CA TRP A 227 12.74 -6.34 -13.10
C TRP A 227 12.06 -7.13 -14.24
N GLN A 228 12.81 -8.08 -14.81
CA GLN A 228 12.45 -8.81 -16.04
C GLN A 228 11.54 -10.01 -15.79
N GLY A 229 11.52 -10.54 -14.57
CA GLY A 229 10.83 -11.79 -14.27
C GLY A 229 11.40 -12.97 -15.07
N THR A 230 10.53 -13.77 -15.69
CA THR A 230 10.89 -14.83 -16.63
C THR A 230 11.05 -14.35 -18.07
N GLY A 231 10.78 -13.07 -18.36
CA GLY A 231 10.67 -12.54 -19.73
C GLY A 231 9.30 -12.76 -20.39
N ARG A 232 8.35 -13.43 -19.72
CA ARG A 232 6.97 -13.60 -20.21
C ARG A 232 6.19 -12.28 -20.27
N TYR A 233 6.51 -11.33 -19.39
CA TYR A 233 5.84 -10.04 -19.27
C TYR A 233 6.83 -8.91 -19.57
N ALA A 234 6.28 -7.73 -19.89
CA ALA A 234 7.10 -6.52 -19.98
C ALA A 234 7.79 -6.23 -18.63
N PRO A 235 9.00 -5.62 -18.65
CA PRO A 235 9.72 -5.27 -17.43
C PRO A 235 8.83 -4.50 -16.46
N THR A 236 8.72 -5.00 -15.23
CA THR A 236 7.82 -4.45 -14.21
C THR A 236 8.54 -4.34 -12.90
N ARG A 237 8.55 -3.15 -12.31
CA ARG A 237 9.28 -2.85 -11.07
C ARG A 237 8.93 -3.81 -9.92
N LEU A 238 9.96 -4.28 -9.20
CA LEU A 238 9.84 -5.01 -7.94
C LEU A 238 9.79 -4.01 -6.77
N GLY A 239 8.58 -3.62 -6.37
CA GLY A 239 8.35 -2.60 -5.33
C GLY A 239 7.92 -1.25 -5.89
N SER A 240 7.72 -0.26 -5.01
CA SER A 240 7.61 1.15 -5.40
C SER A 240 8.98 1.84 -5.27
N VAL A 241 9.15 3.01 -5.86
CA VAL A 241 10.40 3.80 -5.72
C VAL A 241 10.76 4.00 -4.24
N VAL A 242 9.74 4.27 -3.41
CA VAL A 242 9.88 4.49 -1.96
C VAL A 242 10.24 3.19 -1.21
N SER A 243 9.79 2.02 -1.69
CA SER A 243 9.96 0.77 -0.96
C SER A 243 11.22 -0.02 -1.31
N MET A 244 11.90 0.27 -2.44
CA MET A 244 13.01 -0.58 -2.88
C MET A 244 14.19 -0.57 -1.91
N THR A 245 14.58 0.60 -1.41
CA THR A 245 15.60 0.73 -0.36
C THR A 245 15.15 0.04 0.92
N GLY A 246 13.90 0.27 1.34
CA GLY A 246 13.31 -0.38 2.50
C GLY A 246 13.32 -1.91 2.42
N ILE A 247 13.10 -2.49 1.23
CA ILE A 247 13.22 -3.95 1.02
C ILE A 247 14.64 -4.43 1.29
N LEU A 248 15.66 -3.74 0.78
CA LEU A 248 17.06 -4.10 1.01
C LEU A 248 17.43 -4.00 2.48
N ASP A 249 17.06 -2.89 3.12
CA ASP A 249 17.33 -2.63 4.54
C ASP A 249 16.63 -3.67 5.42
N ASP A 250 15.39 -4.01 5.12
CA ASP A 250 14.63 -5.04 5.83
C ASP A 250 15.29 -6.41 5.76
N LEU A 251 15.78 -6.80 4.57
CA LEU A 251 16.45 -8.09 4.37
C LEU A 251 17.81 -8.14 5.07
N LYS A 252 18.56 -7.04 5.08
CA LYS A 252 19.82 -6.92 5.84
C LYS A 252 19.55 -6.97 7.35
N ALA A 253 18.55 -6.24 7.84
CA ALA A 253 18.18 -6.21 9.26
C ALA A 253 17.80 -7.60 9.79
N ARG A 254 17.17 -8.44 8.94
CA ARG A 254 16.81 -9.84 9.22
C ARG A 254 17.95 -10.83 9.07
N ASN A 255 19.16 -10.35 8.75
CA ASN A 255 20.32 -11.16 8.39
C ASN A 255 20.04 -12.13 7.24
N LEU A 256 19.16 -11.81 6.28
CA LEU A 256 18.91 -12.63 5.08
C LEU A 256 19.83 -12.23 3.92
N MET A 257 20.37 -11.01 4.00
CA MET A 257 21.38 -10.47 3.11
C MET A 257 22.53 -9.93 3.94
N GLN A 258 23.72 -9.96 3.35
CA GLN A 258 24.93 -9.39 3.94
C GLN A 258 25.55 -8.38 2.98
N SER A 259 26.30 -7.44 3.53
CA SER A 259 27.05 -6.43 2.75
C SER A 259 28.52 -6.51 3.15
N ASP A 260 29.39 -6.66 2.15
CA ASP A 260 30.84 -6.59 2.32
C ASP A 260 31.41 -5.68 1.23
N ARG A 261 32.20 -4.66 1.61
CA ARG A 261 32.80 -3.68 0.68
C ARG A 261 31.82 -3.15 -0.40
N ASN A 262 30.63 -2.73 0.02
CA ASN A 262 29.49 -2.28 -0.83
C ASN A 262 28.85 -3.35 -1.73
N GLN A 263 29.36 -4.57 -1.73
CA GLN A 263 28.79 -5.70 -2.43
C GLN A 263 27.76 -6.40 -1.55
N VAL A 264 26.60 -6.68 -2.13
CA VAL A 264 25.46 -7.27 -1.46
C VAL A 264 25.25 -8.69 -1.98
N SER A 265 25.10 -9.64 -1.07
CA SER A 265 24.86 -11.05 -1.38
C SER A 265 23.93 -11.70 -0.36
N LEU A 266 23.47 -12.92 -0.64
CA LEU A 266 22.80 -13.73 0.37
C LEU A 266 23.75 -14.02 1.54
N SER A 267 23.25 -13.87 2.76
CA SER A 267 23.91 -14.39 3.95
C SER A 267 23.71 -15.92 4.04
N GLU A 268 24.40 -16.55 4.99
CA GLU A 268 24.20 -17.97 5.27
C GLU A 268 22.76 -18.27 5.75
N THR A 269 22.24 -17.42 6.65
CA THR A 269 20.84 -17.46 7.09
C THR A 269 19.88 -17.33 5.91
N GLY A 270 20.16 -16.44 4.95
CA GLY A 270 19.36 -16.26 3.74
C GLY A 270 19.35 -17.52 2.86
N ARG A 271 20.52 -18.15 2.66
CA ARG A 271 20.62 -19.42 1.93
C ARG A 271 19.82 -20.53 2.61
N ARG A 272 20.01 -20.72 3.92
CA ARG A 272 19.25 -21.70 4.72
C ARG A 272 17.75 -21.43 4.70
N PHE A 273 17.34 -20.17 4.75
CA PHE A 273 15.92 -19.83 4.66
C PHE A 273 15.33 -20.32 3.32
N LEU A 274 16.02 -20.06 2.20
CA LEU A 274 15.54 -20.50 0.89
C LEU A 274 15.50 -22.02 0.71
N THR A 275 16.33 -22.81 1.42
CA THR A 275 16.27 -24.28 1.36
C THR A 275 15.09 -24.86 2.14
N LEU A 276 14.52 -24.09 3.08
CA LEU A 276 13.33 -24.45 3.86
C LEU A 276 12.02 -24.04 3.15
N LEU A 277 12.12 -23.42 1.98
CA LEU A 277 10.97 -23.05 1.17
C LEU A 277 10.77 -24.00 -0.01
N HIS A 278 9.51 -24.29 -0.32
CA HIS A 278 9.16 -25.01 -1.54
C HIS A 278 9.69 -24.25 -2.77
N PRO A 279 10.26 -24.93 -3.79
CA PRO A 279 10.83 -24.26 -4.97
C PRO A 279 9.87 -23.29 -5.68
N ASP A 280 8.59 -23.64 -5.75
CA ASP A 280 7.53 -22.80 -6.34
C ASP A 280 7.19 -21.53 -5.53
N CYS A 281 7.82 -21.28 -4.38
CA CYS A 281 7.77 -19.98 -3.73
C CYS A 281 8.54 -18.90 -4.52
N ARG A 282 9.36 -19.31 -5.50
CA ARG A 282 9.97 -18.44 -6.51
C ARG A 282 8.97 -18.14 -7.62
N ASP A 283 8.38 -16.95 -7.60
CA ASP A 283 7.58 -16.38 -8.69
C ASP A 283 8.19 -15.04 -9.13
N PRO A 284 9.16 -15.05 -10.06
CA PRO A 284 9.78 -13.82 -10.52
C PRO A 284 8.82 -12.97 -11.37
N ASP A 285 7.69 -13.53 -11.83
CA ASP A 285 6.65 -12.80 -12.58
C ASP A 285 5.60 -12.15 -11.65
N LEU A 286 5.72 -12.33 -10.33
CA LEU A 286 4.76 -11.82 -9.37
C LEU A 286 4.45 -10.31 -9.52
N PRO A 287 5.44 -9.40 -9.73
CA PRO A 287 5.14 -8.00 -9.96
C PRO A 287 4.20 -7.79 -11.16
N ALA A 288 4.53 -8.37 -12.32
CA ALA A 288 3.72 -8.23 -13.53
C ALA A 288 2.33 -8.87 -13.37
N ARG A 289 2.25 -10.04 -12.73
CA ARG A 289 0.99 -10.71 -12.43
C ARG A 289 0.08 -9.87 -11.54
N LEU A 290 0.65 -9.23 -10.51
CA LEU A 290 -0.08 -8.33 -9.64
C LEU A 290 -0.61 -7.11 -10.39
N HIS A 291 0.21 -6.49 -11.25
CA HIS A 291 -0.22 -5.40 -12.12
C HIS A 291 -1.39 -5.80 -13.04
N ALA A 292 -1.34 -6.99 -13.64
CA ALA A 292 -2.43 -7.49 -14.48
C ALA A 292 -3.74 -7.70 -13.69
N TRP A 293 -3.65 -8.22 -12.46
CA TRP A 293 -4.82 -8.37 -11.60
C TRP A 293 -5.38 -7.02 -11.14
N MET A 294 -4.50 -6.06 -10.81
CA MET A 294 -4.91 -4.69 -10.45
C MET A 294 -5.70 -4.02 -11.57
N ALA A 295 -5.29 -4.22 -12.83
CA ALA A 295 -5.96 -3.65 -14.00
C ALA A 295 -7.35 -4.27 -14.32
N SER A 296 -7.63 -5.48 -13.82
CA SER A 296 -8.85 -6.26 -14.11
C SER A 296 -9.70 -6.54 -12.87
N TRP A 297 -9.50 -5.76 -11.81
CA TRP A 297 -10.30 -5.90 -10.58
C TRP A 297 -11.72 -5.31 -10.77
N PRO A 298 -12.79 -5.97 -10.28
CA PRO A 298 -12.82 -7.10 -9.34
C PRO A 298 -12.75 -8.51 -9.96
N ASP A 299 -12.82 -8.64 -11.29
CA ASP A 299 -12.90 -9.93 -11.99
C ASP A 299 -11.69 -10.83 -11.73
N SER A 300 -10.53 -10.23 -11.42
CA SER A 300 -9.30 -10.95 -11.08
C SER A 300 -9.28 -11.58 -9.67
N LYS A 301 -10.22 -11.24 -8.78
CA LYS A 301 -10.24 -11.71 -7.38
C LYS A 301 -10.20 -13.24 -7.26
N PRO A 302 -10.99 -14.05 -8.01
CA PRO A 302 -10.93 -15.51 -7.92
C PRO A 302 -9.57 -16.08 -8.35
N ALA A 303 -8.95 -15.52 -9.40
CA ALA A 303 -7.64 -15.94 -9.88
C ALA A 303 -6.54 -15.64 -8.85
N MET A 304 -6.60 -14.46 -8.23
CA MET A 304 -5.67 -14.04 -7.17
C MET A 304 -5.82 -14.92 -5.92
N ALA A 305 -7.06 -15.21 -5.49
CA ALA A 305 -7.32 -16.10 -4.36
C ALA A 305 -6.82 -17.54 -4.63
N ARG A 306 -7.04 -18.06 -5.84
CA ARG A 306 -6.49 -19.36 -6.25
C ARG A 306 -4.96 -19.38 -6.21
N TYR A 307 -4.31 -18.31 -6.69
CA TYR A 307 -2.86 -18.18 -6.62
C TYR A 307 -2.36 -18.28 -5.18
N LEU A 308 -2.90 -17.47 -4.26
CA LEU A 308 -2.50 -17.45 -2.85
C LEU A 308 -2.67 -18.81 -2.19
N ARG A 309 -3.82 -19.48 -2.39
CA ARG A 309 -4.05 -20.84 -1.85
C ARG A 309 -3.08 -21.86 -2.42
N THR A 310 -2.75 -21.78 -3.71
CA THR A 310 -1.83 -22.72 -4.35
C THR A 310 -0.40 -22.50 -3.87
N PHE A 311 0.06 -21.24 -3.88
CA PHE A 311 1.39 -20.81 -3.48
C PHE A 311 1.70 -21.24 -2.03
N PHE A 312 0.86 -20.83 -1.09
CA PHE A 312 1.05 -21.15 0.33
C PHE A 312 0.64 -22.58 0.68
N GLY A 313 -0.30 -23.19 -0.05
CA GLY A 313 -0.65 -24.59 0.13
C GLY A 313 0.49 -25.54 -0.23
N LYS A 314 1.32 -25.20 -1.24
CA LYS A 314 2.56 -25.92 -1.54
C LYS A 314 3.56 -25.81 -0.41
N GLN A 315 3.79 -24.59 0.11
CA GLN A 315 4.68 -24.39 1.26
C GLN A 315 4.21 -25.19 2.49
N LYS A 316 2.92 -25.15 2.81
CA LYS A 316 2.37 -25.85 3.98
C LYS A 316 2.61 -27.36 3.94
N ARG A 317 2.57 -27.98 2.75
CA ARG A 317 2.85 -29.43 2.59
C ARG A 317 4.35 -29.76 2.56
N PHE A 318 5.19 -28.75 2.32
CA PHE A 318 6.64 -28.91 2.25
C PHE A 318 7.32 -28.80 3.61
N ALA A 319 6.74 -27.97 4.49
CA ALA A 319 7.26 -27.66 5.84
C ALA A 319 7.04 -28.79 6.86
#